data_AF-A0A7C3KWW7-F1
#
_entry.id   AF-A0A7C3KWW7-F1
#
_cell.length_a   1.000
_cell.length_b   1.000
_cell.length_c   1.000
_cell.angle_alpha   90.00
_cell.angle_beta   90.00
_cell.angle_gamma   90.00
#
_symmetry.space_group_name_H-M   'P 1'
#
loop_
_entity.id
_entity.type
_entity.pdbx_description
1 polymer ?
#
loop_
_entity_poly.entity_id
_entity_poly.type
_entity_poly.pdbx_seq_one_letter_code
_entity_poly.pdbx_strand_id
1 'polypeptide(L)'
;MHDRDLAQQAELLLRQAERDPERPHYGEQWFRRKLRIAHSRDRRFARELEPGDIVPRALLLRELRQYLAVAGLTPLQSAVLADHLLGRSWVEVAAGRGHSKQAAQQAFRAAVRKIRSKRACDPYAGLSEVYRAEVSRRGRAV
;
A
#
# COMPACT_ATOMS: atom_id res chain seq x y z
N MET A 1 9.40 -35.13 -1.05
CA MET A 1 8.63 -34.52 -2.14
C MET A 1 9.10 -33.10 -2.32
N HIS A 2 9.90 -32.87 -3.36
CA HIS A 2 10.63 -31.62 -3.55
C HIS A 2 9.75 -30.56 -4.20
N ASP A 3 9.93 -29.30 -3.81
CA ASP A 3 9.24 -28.11 -4.36
C ASP A 3 9.22 -28.05 -5.91
N ARG A 4 10.25 -28.63 -6.54
CA ARG A 4 10.36 -28.77 -8.01
C ARG A 4 9.28 -29.66 -8.63
N ASP A 5 8.81 -30.66 -7.89
CA ASP A 5 7.82 -31.65 -8.32
C ASP A 5 6.42 -31.02 -8.38
N LEU A 6 6.08 -30.22 -7.36
CA LEU A 6 4.84 -29.44 -7.32
C LEU A 6 4.81 -28.36 -8.40
N ALA A 7 5.93 -27.67 -8.63
CA ALA A 7 6.03 -26.67 -9.69
C ALA A 7 5.79 -27.27 -11.08
N GLN A 8 6.33 -28.46 -11.35
CA GLN A 8 6.11 -29.17 -12.62
C GLN A 8 4.67 -29.66 -12.77
N GLN A 9 4.06 -30.20 -11.70
CA GLN A 9 2.66 -30.61 -11.71
C GLN A 9 1.72 -29.43 -11.95
N ALA A 10 1.97 -28.28 -11.32
CA ALA A 10 1.21 -27.06 -11.54
C ALA A 10 1.29 -26.58 -13.00
N GLU A 11 2.48 -26.65 -13.61
CA GLU A 11 2.67 -26.22 -14.99
C GLU A 11 1.99 -27.16 -16.01
N LEU A 12 1.94 -28.47 -15.72
CA LEU A 12 1.18 -29.45 -16.49
C LEU A 12 -0.33 -29.18 -16.43
N LEU A 13 -0.87 -28.93 -15.23
CA LEU A 13 -2.29 -28.61 -15.04
C LEU A 13 -2.68 -27.31 -15.75
N LEU A 14 -1.82 -26.29 -15.69
CA LEU A 14 -2.03 -25.01 -16.37
C LEU A 14 -1.98 -25.11 -17.90
N ARG A 15 -1.27 -26.09 -18.46
CA ARG A 15 -1.25 -26.35 -19.91
C ARG A 15 -2.50 -27.09 -20.40
N GLN A 16 -3.10 -27.91 -19.53
CA GLN A 16 -4.32 -28.66 -19.84
C GLN A 16 -5.59 -27.83 -19.66
N ALA A 17 -5.53 -26.76 -18.85
CA ALA A 17 -6.63 -25.82 -18.71
C ALA A 17 -6.79 -25.00 -20.01
N GLU A 18 -7.97 -25.08 -20.64
CA GLU A 18 -8.32 -24.21 -21.76
C GLU A 18 -8.26 -22.73 -21.33
N ARG A 19 -7.60 -21.91 -22.14
CA ARG A 19 -7.57 -20.46 -21.89
C ARG A 19 -8.95 -19.90 -22.17
N ASP A 20 -9.61 -19.44 -21.11
CA ASP A 20 -10.89 -18.73 -21.19
C ASP A 20 -10.75 -17.48 -22.09
N PRO A 21 -11.36 -17.46 -23.29
CA PRO A 21 -11.26 -16.35 -24.23
C PRO A 21 -11.97 -15.08 -23.73
N GLU A 22 -12.90 -15.20 -22.78
CA GLU A 22 -13.56 -14.06 -22.12
C GLU A 22 -12.66 -13.39 -21.09
N ARG A 23 -11.55 -14.04 -20.68
CA ARG A 23 -10.63 -13.55 -19.65
C ARG A 23 -9.15 -13.70 -20.04
N PRO A 24 -8.71 -13.11 -21.16
CA PRO A 24 -7.36 -13.27 -21.72
C PRO A 24 -6.23 -12.74 -20.81
N HIS A 25 -6.57 -11.99 -19.76
CA HIS A 25 -5.63 -11.40 -18.82
C HIS A 25 -5.23 -12.32 -17.65
N TYR A 26 -5.89 -13.46 -17.48
CA TYR A 26 -5.55 -14.46 -16.46
C TYR A 26 -4.51 -15.46 -16.99
N GLY A 27 -3.32 -14.95 -17.31
CA GLY A 27 -2.15 -15.76 -17.65
C GLY A 27 -1.08 -15.70 -16.57
N GLU A 28 -0.29 -16.76 -16.45
CA GLU A 28 0.84 -16.87 -15.51
C GLU A 28 1.80 -15.68 -15.62
N GLN A 29 2.06 -15.18 -16.84
CA GLN A 29 2.88 -13.98 -17.07
C GLN A 29 2.29 -12.71 -16.43
N TRP A 30 0.97 -12.55 -16.48
CA TRP A 30 0.28 -11.40 -15.91
C TRP A 30 0.24 -11.48 -14.38
N PHE A 31 0.03 -12.69 -13.85
CA PHE A 31 0.12 -12.97 -12.43
C PHE A 31 1.52 -12.68 -11.89
N ARG A 32 2.58 -13.20 -12.55
CA ARG A 32 3.98 -12.89 -12.23
C ARG A 32 4.29 -11.40 -12.31
N ARG A 33 3.72 -10.68 -13.29
CA ARG A 33 3.85 -9.21 -13.38
C ARG A 33 3.24 -8.52 -12.17
N LYS A 34 2.03 -8.92 -11.73
CA LYS A 34 1.41 -8.35 -10.53
C LYS A 34 2.19 -8.67 -9.27
N LEU A 35 2.67 -9.90 -9.11
CA LEU A 35 3.52 -10.30 -7.99
C LEU A 35 4.81 -9.48 -7.95
N ARG A 36 5.46 -9.25 -9.11
CA ARG A 36 6.66 -8.42 -9.19
C ARG A 36 6.40 -6.96 -8.78
N ILE A 37 5.27 -6.39 -9.21
CA ILE A 37 4.86 -5.03 -8.83
C ILE A 37 4.51 -4.93 -7.34
N ALA A 38 3.86 -5.96 -6.78
CA ALA A 38 3.58 -6.02 -5.35
C ALA A 38 4.89 -6.11 -4.55
N HIS A 39 5.77 -7.05 -4.92
CA HIS A 39 7.03 -7.27 -4.23
C HIS A 39 7.98 -6.07 -4.31
N SER A 40 8.00 -5.34 -5.44
CA SER A 40 8.82 -4.12 -5.55
C SER A 40 8.29 -2.98 -4.67
N ARG A 41 6.97 -2.88 -4.49
CA ARG A 41 6.35 -1.95 -3.54
C ARG A 41 6.66 -2.36 -2.11
N ASP A 42 6.48 -3.64 -1.78
CA ASP A 42 6.72 -4.15 -0.43
C ASP A 42 8.19 -4.01 -0.04
N ARG A 43 9.16 -4.28 -0.93
CA ARG A 43 10.59 -4.07 -0.63
C ARG A 43 10.94 -2.61 -0.39
N ARG A 44 10.28 -1.68 -1.10
CA ARG A 44 10.46 -0.25 -0.86
C ARG A 44 9.95 0.15 0.52
N PHE A 45 8.75 -0.30 0.89
CA PHE A 45 8.17 -0.04 2.21
C PHE A 45 8.89 -0.77 3.34
N ALA A 46 9.37 -2.00 3.12
CA ALA A 46 10.08 -2.79 4.12
C ALA A 46 11.43 -2.17 4.49
N ARG A 47 12.16 -1.62 3.51
CA ARG A 47 13.39 -0.85 3.79
C ARG A 47 13.13 0.44 4.59
N GLU A 48 11.93 0.98 4.50
CA GLU A 48 11.49 2.15 5.27
C GLU A 48 10.97 1.78 6.68
N LEU A 49 10.99 0.49 7.06
CA LEU A 49 10.42 -0.04 8.31
C LEU A 49 11.44 -0.80 9.18
N GLU A 50 12.75 -0.75 8.86
CA GLU A 50 13.79 -1.45 9.63
C GLU A 50 13.89 -0.95 11.10
N PRO A 51 14.21 -1.81 12.09
CA PRO A 51 13.95 -1.58 13.51
C PRO A 51 14.82 -0.51 14.21
N GLY A 52 15.78 0.12 13.53
CA GLY A 52 16.59 1.23 14.07
C GLY A 52 15.86 2.59 14.12
N ASP A 53 14.62 2.64 13.64
CA ASP A 53 13.90 3.85 13.22
C ASP A 53 12.92 4.45 14.26
N ILE A 54 13.20 4.36 15.56
CA ILE A 54 12.25 4.85 16.59
C ILE A 54 11.94 6.36 16.41
N VAL A 55 12.97 7.18 16.20
CA VAL A 55 12.81 8.64 16.02
C VAL A 55 12.20 9.00 14.66
N PRO A 56 12.70 8.46 13.52
CA PRO A 56 12.04 8.64 12.21
C PRO A 56 10.57 8.24 12.21
N ARG A 57 10.23 7.13 12.86
CA ARG A 57 8.86 6.63 12.96
C ARG A 57 7.98 7.57 13.79
N ALA A 58 8.49 8.08 14.91
CA ALA A 58 7.75 9.04 15.73
C ALA A 58 7.48 10.35 14.97
N LEU A 59 8.46 10.85 14.21
CA LEU A 59 8.31 12.04 13.36
C LEU A 59 7.29 11.78 12.24
N LEU A 60 7.39 10.64 11.55
CA LEU A 60 6.44 10.26 10.51
C LEU A 60 5.00 10.16 11.05
N LEU A 61 4.82 9.53 12.22
CA LEU A 61 3.50 9.43 12.86
C LEU A 61 2.95 10.79 13.26
N ARG A 62 3.81 11.71 13.73
CA ARG A 62 3.42 13.09 14.03
C ARG A 62 2.98 13.84 12.76
N GLU A 63 3.76 13.77 11.69
CA GLU A 63 3.42 14.36 10.39
C GLU A 63 2.08 13.82 9.87
N LEU A 64 1.91 12.49 9.88
CA LEU A 64 0.67 11.85 9.44
C LEU A 64 -0.54 12.29 10.26
N ARG A 65 -0.41 12.37 11.59
CA ARG A 65 -1.49 12.86 12.47
C ARG A 65 -1.85 14.31 12.16
N GLN A 66 -0.85 15.17 11.94
CA GLN A 66 -1.07 16.56 11.55
C GLN A 66 -1.84 16.63 10.23
N TYR A 67 -1.41 15.90 9.20
CA TYR A 67 -2.10 15.90 7.90
C TYR A 67 -3.52 15.36 8.00
N LEU A 68 -3.76 14.31 8.77
CA LEU A 68 -5.10 13.75 9.00
C LEU A 68 -6.02 14.77 9.68
N ALA A 69 -5.51 15.52 10.67
CA ALA A 69 -6.28 16.53 11.39
C ALA A 69 -6.68 17.71 10.48
N VAL A 70 -5.77 18.17 9.61
CA VAL A 70 -6.03 19.35 8.76
C VAL A 70 -6.62 19.02 7.39
N ALA A 71 -6.68 17.75 6.98
CA ALA A 71 -7.18 17.34 5.65
C ALA A 71 -8.67 17.62 5.42
N GLY A 72 -9.46 17.88 6.48
CA GLY A 72 -10.89 18.14 6.34
C GLY A 72 -11.63 16.93 5.73
N LEU A 73 -11.29 15.73 6.20
CA LEU A 73 -11.93 14.49 5.75
C LEU A 73 -13.38 14.44 6.25
N THR A 74 -14.30 14.02 5.37
CA THR A 74 -15.68 13.74 5.79
C THR A 74 -15.71 12.48 6.67
N PRO A 75 -16.75 12.27 7.50
CA PRO A 75 -16.87 11.05 8.31
C PRO A 75 -16.73 9.77 7.48
N LEU A 76 -17.34 9.73 6.29
CA LEU A 76 -17.21 8.62 5.35
C LEU A 76 -15.78 8.43 4.86
N GLN A 77 -15.08 9.51 4.49
CA GLN A 77 -13.69 9.46 4.02
C GLN A 77 -12.75 8.92 5.11
N SER A 78 -12.90 9.40 6.34
CA SER A 78 -12.12 8.95 7.50
C SER A 78 -12.36 7.48 7.81
N ALA A 79 -13.62 7.04 7.80
CA ALA A 79 -13.99 5.67 8.10
C ALA A 79 -13.49 4.68 7.03
N VAL A 80 -13.65 5.02 5.75
CA VAL A 80 -13.14 4.20 4.63
C VAL A 80 -11.61 4.12 4.65
N LEU A 81 -10.94 5.24 4.96
CA LEU A 81 -9.48 5.27 5.08
C LEU A 81 -9.01 4.36 6.22
N ALA A 82 -9.61 4.46 7.41
CA ALA A 82 -9.26 3.65 8.56
C ALA A 82 -9.44 2.15 8.29
N ASP A 83 -10.60 1.76 7.77
CA ASP A 83 -10.87 0.35 7.45
C ASP A 83 -9.91 -0.22 6.42
N HIS A 84 -9.55 0.57 5.40
CA HIS A 84 -8.59 0.13 4.40
C HIS A 84 -7.18 -0.01 4.98
N LEU A 85 -6.77 0.90 5.86
CA LEU A 85 -5.47 0.82 6.56
C LEU A 85 -5.40 -0.38 7.52
N LEU A 86 -6.55 -0.85 8.02
CA LEU A 86 -6.66 -2.10 8.79
C LEU A 86 -6.66 -3.36 7.90
N GLY A 87 -6.49 -3.21 6.58
CA GLY A 87 -6.40 -4.33 5.65
C GLY A 87 -7.76 -4.87 5.18
N ARG A 88 -8.88 -4.21 5.50
CA ARG A 88 -10.19 -4.64 4.99
C ARG A 88 -10.29 -4.46 3.49
N SER A 89 -10.93 -5.43 2.84
CA SER A 89 -11.21 -5.42 1.42
C SER A 89 -12.27 -4.36 1.09
N TRP A 90 -12.25 -3.85 -0.15
CA TRP A 90 -13.25 -2.86 -0.59
C TRP A 90 -14.69 -3.36 -0.50
N VAL A 91 -14.91 -4.67 -0.56
CA VAL A 91 -16.23 -5.29 -0.45
C VAL A 91 -16.71 -5.21 1.00
N GLU A 92 -15.86 -5.54 1.97
CA GLU A 92 -16.17 -5.45 3.41
C GLU A 92 -16.41 -4.00 3.84
N VAL A 93 -15.56 -3.07 3.38
CA VAL A 93 -15.69 -1.63 3.70
C VAL A 93 -17.02 -1.07 3.19
N ALA A 94 -17.43 -1.49 1.99
CA ALA A 94 -18.65 -1.06 1.34
C ALA A 94 -19.90 -1.70 1.97
N ALA A 95 -19.84 -3.01 2.25
CA ALA A 95 -20.92 -3.77 2.88
C ALA A 95 -21.23 -3.25 4.29
N GLY A 96 -20.22 -2.96 5.10
CA GLY A 96 -20.41 -2.43 6.46
C GLY A 96 -21.05 -1.03 6.52
N ARG A 97 -21.28 -0.38 5.37
CA ARG A 97 -21.80 1.01 5.28
C ARG A 97 -22.96 1.16 4.30
N GLY A 98 -23.46 0.08 3.70
CA GLY A 98 -24.54 0.16 2.70
C GLY A 98 -24.16 0.93 1.44
N HIS A 99 -22.87 0.91 1.07
CA HIS A 99 -22.36 1.59 -0.12
C HIS A 99 -21.90 0.61 -1.19
N SER A 100 -21.76 1.09 -2.42
CA SER A 100 -21.12 0.29 -3.48
C SER A 100 -19.60 0.26 -3.28
N LYS A 101 -18.97 -0.81 -3.78
CA LYS A 101 -17.49 -0.92 -3.84
C LYS A 101 -16.85 0.31 -4.51
N GLN A 102 -17.49 0.81 -5.58
CA GLN A 102 -17.02 1.98 -6.31
C GLN A 102 -17.10 3.24 -5.44
N ALA A 103 -18.18 3.43 -4.69
CA ALA A 103 -18.32 4.56 -3.77
C ALA A 103 -17.24 4.54 -2.68
N ALA A 104 -16.95 3.37 -2.08
CA ALA A 104 -15.87 3.22 -1.12
C ALA A 104 -14.50 3.57 -1.74
N GLN A 105 -14.20 3.09 -2.96
CA GLN A 105 -12.96 3.43 -3.65
C GLN A 105 -12.83 4.93 -3.97
N GLN A 106 -13.93 5.58 -4.36
CA GLN A 106 -13.93 7.02 -4.63
C GLN A 106 -13.73 7.84 -3.36
N ALA A 107 -14.41 7.47 -2.26
CA ALA A 107 -14.21 8.09 -0.95
C ALA A 107 -12.75 7.97 -0.48
N PHE A 108 -12.15 6.79 -0.65
CA PHE A 108 -10.73 6.57 -0.35
C PHE A 108 -9.80 7.47 -1.18
N ARG A 109 -10.00 7.51 -2.50
CA ARG A 109 -9.19 8.35 -3.41
C ARG A 109 -9.32 9.84 -3.08
N ALA A 110 -10.53 10.29 -2.74
CA ALA A 110 -10.76 11.67 -2.31
C ALA A 110 -10.03 11.98 -1.00
N ALA A 111 -10.06 11.06 -0.03
CA ALA A 111 -9.34 11.19 1.23
C ALA A 111 -7.82 11.31 1.00
N VAL A 112 -7.23 10.40 0.21
CA VAL A 112 -5.80 10.42 -0.12
C VAL A 112 -5.41 11.70 -0.84
N ARG A 113 -6.26 12.21 -1.75
CA ARG A 113 -5.98 13.47 -2.46
C ARG A 113 -5.94 14.66 -1.50
N LYS A 114 -6.87 14.73 -0.54
CA LYS A 114 -6.90 15.78 0.49
C LYS A 114 -5.63 15.73 1.35
N ILE A 115 -5.26 14.54 1.84
CA ILE A 115 -4.05 14.35 2.65
C ILE A 115 -2.80 14.77 1.86
N ARG A 116 -2.69 14.33 0.60
CA ARG A 116 -1.57 14.71 -0.29
C ARG A 116 -1.50 16.20 -0.53
N SER A 117 -2.63 16.86 -0.74
CA SER A 117 -2.68 18.31 -0.91
C SER A 117 -2.17 19.03 0.34
N LYS A 118 -2.54 18.57 1.54
CA LYS A 118 -2.02 19.17 2.80
C LYS A 118 -0.53 18.95 2.98
N ARG A 119 -0.03 17.75 2.67
CA ARG A 119 1.42 17.50 2.65
C ARG A 119 2.15 18.40 1.66
N ALA A 120 1.61 18.61 0.46
CA ALA A 120 2.27 19.42 -0.57
C ALA A 120 2.37 20.91 -0.19
N CYS A 121 1.47 21.41 0.66
CA CYS A 121 1.48 22.79 1.14
C CYS A 121 2.22 22.97 2.47
N ASP A 122 2.74 21.91 3.08
CA ASP A 122 3.48 22.01 4.34
C ASP A 122 4.96 22.31 4.06
N PRO A 123 5.50 23.47 4.50
CA PRO A 123 6.92 23.81 4.35
C PRO A 123 7.85 22.79 5.01
N TYR A 124 7.35 22.05 5.98
CA TYR A 124 8.06 21.05 6.75
C TYR A 124 7.76 19.61 6.30
N ALA A 125 7.15 19.43 5.13
CA ALA A 125 6.90 18.11 4.59
C ALA A 125 8.20 17.32 4.37
N GLY A 126 8.23 16.08 4.88
CA GLY A 126 9.38 15.19 4.68
C GLY A 126 10.53 15.40 5.68
N LEU A 127 10.31 16.11 6.80
CA LEU A 127 11.30 16.21 7.88
C LEU A 127 11.75 14.83 8.38
N SER A 128 10.83 13.86 8.46
CA SER A 128 11.16 12.47 8.77
C SER A 128 12.14 11.84 7.76
N GLU A 129 12.01 12.15 6.47
CA GLU A 129 12.92 11.69 5.40
C GLU A 129 14.28 12.38 5.48
N VAL A 130 14.30 13.70 5.73
CA VAL A 130 15.52 14.48 5.94
C VAL A 130 16.30 13.96 7.14
N TYR A 131 15.63 13.71 8.26
CA TYR A 131 16.24 13.15 9.45
C TYR A 131 16.84 11.76 9.18
N ARG A 132 16.12 10.88 8.47
CA ARG A 132 16.66 9.57 8.04
C ARG A 132 17.93 9.73 7.19
N ALA A 133 17.92 10.65 6.24
CA ALA A 133 19.05 10.88 5.35
C ALA A 133 20.28 11.39 6.12
N GLU A 134 20.09 12.35 7.03
CA GLU A 134 21.17 12.92 7.86
C GLU A 134 21.74 11.90 8.84
N VAL A 135 20.89 11.15 9.55
CA VAL A 135 21.33 10.11 10.49
C VAL A 135 22.06 8.99 9.75
N SER A 136 21.55 8.54 8.60
CA SER A 136 22.21 7.52 7.78
C SER A 136 23.57 7.98 7.24
N ARG A 137 23.74 9.28 6.98
CA ARG A 137 24.99 9.87 6.50
C ARG A 137 26.05 9.92 7.61
N ARG A 138 25.65 10.32 8.82
CA ARG A 138 26.56 10.40 9.98
C ARG A 138 26.91 9.02 10.53
N GLY A 139 26.00 8.05 10.46
CA GLY A 139 26.23 6.66 10.90
C GLY A 139 27.21 5.86 10.03
N ARG A 140 27.60 6.36 8.84
CA ARG A 140 28.67 5.76 8.00
C ARG A 140 30.07 6.33 8.25
N ALA A 141 30.18 7.40 9.05
CA ALA A 141 31.42 8.12 9.27
C ALA A 141 32.14 7.71 10.58
N VAL A 142 31.78 6.55 11.16
CA VAL A 142 32.39 5.96 12.35
C VAL A 142 32.78 4.52 12.06
#